data_AF-A0A1G1V7C0-F1
#
_entry.id   AF-A0A1G1V7C0-F1
#
_cell.length_a   1.000
_cell.length_b   1.000
_cell.length_c   1.000
_cell.angle_alpha   90.00
_cell.angle_beta   90.00
_cell.angle_gamma   90.00
#
_symmetry.space_group_name_H-M   'P 1'
#
loop_
_entity.id
_entity.type
_entity.pdbx_description
1 polymer ?
#
loop_
_entity_poly.entity_id
_entity_poly.type
_entity_poly.pdbx_seq_one_letter_code
_entity_poly.pdbx_strand_id
1 'polypeptide(L)' 'MLTQADFNEVEQLVKEVVREEIKHLPTKDEFFTKMDEVVGRLQKIEQELTVVAHQTKGHEDRITGLEKIHPQSQHA' A
#
# COMPACT_ATOMS: atom_id res chain seq x y z
N MET A 1 30.55 7.75 45.45
CA MET A 1 30.98 8.10 44.09
C MET A 1 30.55 6.98 43.18
N LEU A 2 30.01 7.30 42.00
CA LEU A 2 29.78 6.28 40.97
C LEU A 2 31.13 5.75 40.46
N THR A 3 31.18 4.45 40.24
CA THR A 3 32.34 3.70 39.78
C THR A 3 32.19 3.30 38.31
N GLN A 4 33.27 2.86 37.68
CA GLN A 4 33.22 2.34 36.31
C GLN A 4 32.27 1.14 36.17
N ALA A 5 32.08 0.36 37.24
CA ALA A 5 31.14 -0.77 37.24
C ALA A 5 29.69 -0.30 37.06
N ASP A 6 29.30 0.77 37.76
CA ASP A 6 27.95 1.34 37.67
C ASP A 6 27.65 1.86 36.24
N PHE A 7 28.64 2.48 35.59
CA PHE A 7 28.48 2.92 34.19
C PHE A 7 28.33 1.76 33.21
N ASN A 8 29.09 0.68 33.41
CA ASN A 8 29.01 -0.51 32.56
C ASN A 8 27.66 -1.21 32.71
N GLU A 9 27.10 -1.26 33.92
CA GLU A 9 25.77 -1.84 34.19
C GLU A 9 24.66 -1.03 33.49
N VAL A 10 24.72 0.30 33.58
CA VAL A 10 23.78 1.18 32.86
C VAL A 10 23.90 1.01 31.34
N GLU A 11 25.11 0.90 30.80
CA GLU A 11 25.31 0.67 29.37
C GLU A 11 24.70 -0.66 28.90
N GLN A 12 24.85 -1.73 29.71
CA GLN A 12 24.24 -3.02 29.40
C GLN A 12 22.71 -2.96 29.44
N LEU A 13 22.13 -2.34 30.47
CA LEU A 13 20.69 -2.17 30.58
C LEU A 13 20.12 -1.40 29.38
N VAL A 14 20.78 -0.32 28.96
CA VAL A 14 20.37 0.45 27.78
C VAL A 14 20.43 -0.40 26.51
N LYS A 15 21.49 -1.19 26.31
CA LYS A 15 21.60 -2.09 25.16
C LYS A 15 20.51 -3.16 25.15
N GLU A 16 20.18 -3.72 26.31
CA GLU A 16 19.14 -4.73 26.45
C GLU A 16 17.76 -4.16 26.13
N VAL A 17 17.40 -3.00 26.72
CA VAL A 17 16.13 -2.31 26.43
C VAL A 17 16.04 -1.97 24.95
N VAL A 18 17.08 -1.36 24.36
CA VAL A 18 17.06 -1.01 22.93
C VAL A 18 16.90 -2.25 22.06
N ARG A 19 17.59 -3.35 22.38
CA ARG A 19 17.45 -4.61 21.64
C ARG A 19 16.04 -5.17 21.75
N GLU A 20 15.45 -5.18 22.94
CA GLU A 20 14.10 -5.70 23.19
C GLU A 20 13.03 -4.89 22.45
N GLU A 21 13.18 -3.56 22.36
CA GLU A 21 12.25 -2.69 21.64
C GLU A 21 12.36 -2.84 20.11
N ILE A 22 13.57 -3.05 19.58
CA ILE A 22 13.78 -3.10 18.11
C ILE A 22 13.79 -4.51 17.51
N LYS A 23 13.81 -5.59 18.33
CA LYS A 23 13.95 -6.97 17.82
C LYS A 23 12.84 -7.42 16.88
N HIS A 24 11.69 -6.77 16.93
CA HIS A 24 10.55 -7.06 16.06
C HIS A 24 10.43 -6.09 14.88
N LEU A 25 11.27 -5.06 14.83
CA LEU A 25 11.33 -4.18 13.68
C LEU A 25 12.00 -4.93 12.52
N PRO A 26 11.47 -4.78 11.30
CA PRO A 26 12.13 -5.32 10.13
C PRO A 26 13.51 -4.69 9.98
N THR A 27 14.42 -5.43 9.36
CA THR A 27 15.66 -4.85 8.88
C THR A 27 15.37 -3.82 7.79
N LYS A 28 16.34 -2.94 7.54
CA LYS A 28 16.27 -1.95 6.48
C LYS A 28 15.90 -2.60 5.13
N ASP A 29 16.57 -3.70 4.80
CA ASP A 29 16.39 -4.37 3.50
C ASP A 29 15.02 -5.07 3.40
N GLU A 30 14.54 -5.70 4.48
CA GLU A 30 13.19 -6.26 4.54
C GLU A 30 12.11 -5.20 4.37
N PHE A 31 12.29 -4.04 5.01
CA PHE A 31 11.37 -2.91 4.89
C PHE A 31 11.31 -2.41 3.45
N PHE A 32 12.45 -2.12 2.83
CA PHE A 32 12.48 -1.62 1.45
C PHE A 32 11.97 -2.65 0.44
N THR A 33 12.30 -3.93 0.62
CA THR A 33 11.78 -5.01 -0.24
C THR A 33 10.25 -5.07 -0.20
N LYS A 34 9.65 -5.01 1.00
CA LYS A 34 8.18 -5.00 1.12
C LYS A 34 7.56 -3.72 0.58
N MET A 35 8.22 -2.57 0.77
CA MET A 35 7.75 -1.30 0.24
C MET A 35 7.74 -1.31 -1.29
N ASP A 36 8.79 -1.81 -1.92
CA ASP A 36 8.87 -1.95 -3.38
C ASP A 36 7.77 -2.87 -3.92
N GLU A 37 7.48 -3.97 -3.23
CA GLU A 37 6.37 -4.86 -3.59
C GLU A 37 5.01 -4.13 -3.53
N VAL A 38 4.77 -3.37 -2.46
CA VAL A 38 3.53 -2.59 -2.28
C VAL A 38 3.39 -1.53 -3.37
N VAL A 39 4.45 -0.78 -3.66
CA VAL A 39 4.45 0.23 -4.74
C VAL A 39 4.19 -0.41 -6.10
N GLY A 40 4.84 -1.55 -6.39
CA GLY A 40 4.61 -2.28 -7.64
C GLY A 40 3.17 -2.75 -7.79
N ARG A 41 2.54 -3.19 -6.70
CA ARG A 41 1.11 -3.55 -6.71
C ARG A 41 0.20 -2.34 -6.92
N LEU A 42 0.50 -1.21 -6.30
CA LEU A 42 -0.27 0.03 -6.49
C LEU A 42 -0.23 0.51 -7.94
N GLN A 43 0.95 0.52 -8.56
CA GLN A 43 1.10 0.88 -9.98
C GLN A 43 0.28 -0.04 -10.89
N LYS A 44 0.23 -1.34 -10.57
CA LYS A 44 -0.58 -2.31 -11.32
C LYS A 44 -2.07 -2.00 -11.21
N ILE A 45 -2.55 -1.67 -10.01
CA ILE A 45 -3.94 -1.29 -9.76
C ILE A 45 -4.30 -0.01 -10.53
N GLU A 46 -3.42 0.99 -10.56
CA GLU A 46 -3.65 2.23 -11.31
C GLU A 46 -3.81 1.98 -12.82
N GLN A 47 -2.99 1.08 -13.37
CA GLN A 47 -3.10 0.67 -14.78
C GLN A 47 -4.42 -0.05 -15.06
N GLU A 48 -4.79 -1.01 -14.21
CA GLU A 48 -6.06 -1.73 -14.34
C GLU A 48 -7.26 -0.78 -14.23
N LEU A 49 -7.23 0.15 -13.27
CA LEU A 49 -8.27 1.16 -13.10
C LEU A 49 -8.43 2.04 -14.35
N THR A 50 -7.33 2.41 -14.99
CA THR A 50 -7.35 3.20 -16.23
C THR A 50 -8.04 2.44 -17.36
N VAL A 51 -7.74 1.14 -17.52
CA VAL A 51 -8.38 0.29 -18.53
C VAL A 51 -9.88 0.16 -18.24
N VAL A 52 -10.25 -0.12 -16.99
CA VAL A 52 -11.66 -0.24 -16.57
C VAL A 52 -12.42 1.07 -16.77
N ALA A 53 -11.81 2.21 -16.47
CA ALA A 53 -12.42 3.52 -16.68
C ALA A 53 -12.73 3.76 -18.16
N HIS A 54 -11.79 3.43 -19.05
CA HIS A 54 -12.00 3.57 -20.50
C HIS A 54 -13.10 2.63 -21.01
N GLN A 55 -13.14 1.38 -20.52
CA GLN A 55 -14.18 0.43 -20.90
C GLN A 55 -15.56 0.88 -20.42
N THR A 56 -15.67 1.32 -19.17
CA THR A 56 -16.91 1.82 -18.58
C THR A 56 -17.46 3.00 -19.38
N LYS A 57 -16.59 3.95 -19.76
CA LYS A 57 -16.98 5.07 -20.62
C LYS A 57 -17.53 4.59 -21.97
N GLY A 58 -16.84 3.64 -22.61
CA GLY A 58 -17.32 3.08 -23.88
C GLY A 58 -18.65 2.34 -23.76
N HIS A 59 -18.91 1.69 -22.62
CA HIS A 59 -20.21 1.08 -22.33
C HIS A 59 -21.30 2.14 -22.14
N GLU A 60 -21.01 3.19 -21.38
CA GLU A 60 -21.94 4.31 -21.14
C GLU A 60 -22.35 4.99 -22.45
N ASP A 61 -21.40 5.29 -23.33
CA ASP A 61 -21.66 5.91 -24.63
C ASP A 61 -22.57 5.03 -25.51
N ARG A 62 -22.35 3.70 -25.50
CA ARG A 62 -23.17 2.74 -26.24
C ARG A 62 -24.57 2.62 -25.67
N ILE A 63 -24.71 2.54 -24.35
CA ILE A 63 -26.01 2.47 -23.66
C ILE A 63 -26.80 3.74 -23.95
N THR A 64 -26.20 4.91 -23.77
CA THR A 64 -26.81 6.21 -24.10
C THR A 64 -27.24 6.27 -25.56
N GLY A 65 -26.42 5.77 -26.48
CA GLY A 65 -26.76 5.68 -27.90
C GLY A 65 -27.99 4.80 -28.17
N LEU A 66 -28.09 3.65 -27.51
CA LEU A 66 -29.23 2.73 -27.63
C LEU A 66 -30.51 3.32 -27.02
N GLU A 67 -30.41 3.98 -25.86
CA GLU A 67 -31.55 4.63 -25.20
C GLU A 67 -32.14 5.77 -26.03
N LYS A 68 -31.30 6.50 -26.78
CA LYS A 68 -31.77 7.52 -27.75
C LYS A 68 -32.57 6.92 -28.90
N ILE A 69 -32.25 5.69 -29.32
CA ILE A 69 -32.95 4.98 -30.40
C ILE A 69 -34.23 4.31 -29.86
N HIS A 70 -34.21 3.80 -28.64
CA HIS A 70 -35.33 3.11 -28.00
C HIS A 70 -35.66 3.72 -26.62
N PRO A 71 -36.41 4.82 -26.57
CA PRO A 71 -36.87 5.39 -25.31
C PRO A 71 -37.74 4.36 -24.56
N GLN A 72 -37.40 4.09 -23.30
CA GLN A 72 -38.18 3.21 -22.41
C GLN A 72 -38.28 1.73 -22.84
N SER A 73 -37.33 1.22 -23.63
CA SER A 73 -37.35 -0.17 -24.12
C SER A 73 -38.62 -0.54 -24.91
N GLN A 74 -39.32 0.45 -25.47
CA GLN A 74 -40.47 0.21 -26.31
C GLN A 74 -39.99 0.00 -27.76
N HIS A 75 -40.23 -1.20 -28.28
CA HIS A 75 -40.15 -1.45 -29.71
C HIS A 75 -41.38 -0.79 -30.37
N ALA A 76 -41.15 0.02 -31.40
CA ALA A 76 -42.22 0.45 -32.31
C ALA A 76 -42.74 -0.73 -33.12
#